data_AF-A0A7W9W968-F1
#
_entry.id   AF-A0A7W9W968-F1
#
_cell.length_a   1.000
_cell.length_b   1.000
_cell.length_c   1.000
_cell.angle_alpha   90.00
_cell.angle_beta   90.00
_cell.angle_gamma   90.00
#
_symmetry.space_group_name_H-M   'P 1'
#
loop_
_entity.id
_entity.type
_entity.pdbx_description
1 polymer ?
#
loop_
_entity_poly.entity_id
_entity_poly.type
_entity_poly.pdbx_seq_one_letter_code
_entity_poly.pdbx_strand_id
1 'polypeptide(L)'
;MDNLLQGLMGQLGGGAVGQIAEKLGVDEGTAQNGIQAALPILLGALARNAQTEGGAEALHSAISNDHDGSVLENVEGSIAGYQDGPGAAILGHVLGGQSDAISGLVSQQLGGANGGALLQMLAPLVLGYLGQQKQQQGLDVAGLAGMLLGGGGQQQAQPAASGLMGMVGQLLDQNHDGSPVDDIIGLAGRFLKR
;
A
#
# COMPACT_ATOMS: atom_id res chain seq x y z
N MET A 1 4.72 -5.98 -5.66
CA MET A 1 4.19 -6.46 -4.38
C MET A 1 5.31 -6.80 -3.40
N ASP A 2 6.39 -7.42 -3.85
CA ASP A 2 7.50 -7.88 -2.99
C ASP A 2 8.10 -6.78 -2.09
N ASN A 3 8.32 -5.57 -2.62
CA ASN A 3 8.82 -4.44 -1.81
C ASN A 3 7.87 -4.03 -0.67
N LEU A 4 6.55 -4.14 -0.85
CA LEU A 4 5.58 -3.84 0.21
C LEU A 4 5.63 -4.91 1.29
N LEU A 5 5.68 -6.18 0.90
CA LEU A 5 5.80 -7.30 1.83
C LEU A 5 7.08 -7.20 2.65
N GLN A 6 8.20 -6.86 2.01
CA GLN A 6 9.49 -6.74 2.68
C GLN A 6 9.53 -5.54 3.63
N GLY A 7 8.98 -4.39 3.23
CA GLY A 7 8.87 -3.23 4.10
C GLY A 7 7.96 -3.47 5.31
N LEU A 8 6.84 -4.16 5.11
CA LEU A 8 5.92 -4.51 6.18
C LEU A 8 6.53 -5.54 7.14
N MET A 9 7.22 -6.56 6.63
CA MET A 9 8.00 -7.48 7.46
C MET A 9 9.12 -6.77 8.23
N GLY A 10 9.74 -5.74 7.63
CA GLY A 10 10.72 -4.90 8.33
C GLY A 10 10.12 -4.09 9.47
N GLN A 11 8.87 -3.63 9.31
CA GLN A 11 8.12 -2.93 10.36
C GLN A 11 7.66 -3.87 11.48
N LEU A 12 7.27 -5.09 11.12
CA LEU A 12 6.95 -6.17 12.06
C LEU A 12 8.26 -6.83 12.55
N GLY A 13 9.05 -6.07 13.30
CA GLY A 13 10.27 -6.58 13.94
C GLY A 13 10.00 -7.69 14.97
N GLY A 14 11.06 -8.19 15.61
CA GLY A 14 10.97 -9.33 16.54
C GLY A 14 9.98 -9.15 17.70
N GLY A 15 9.78 -7.93 18.21
CA GLY A 15 8.81 -7.66 19.28
C GLY A 15 7.36 -7.95 18.87
N ALA A 16 6.97 -7.59 17.63
CA ALA A 16 5.64 -7.89 17.11
C ALA A 16 5.41 -9.41 16.95
N VAL A 17 6.43 -10.13 16.46
CA VAL A 17 6.38 -11.59 16.29
C VAL A 17 6.23 -12.28 17.65
N GLY A 18 7.00 -11.88 18.65
CA GLY A 18 6.88 -12.41 20.02
C GLY A 18 5.51 -12.18 20.63
N GLN A 19 4.93 -10.98 20.47
CA GLN A 19 3.59 -10.68 20.97
C GLN A 19 2.50 -11.50 20.27
N ILE A 20 2.61 -11.69 18.95
CA ILE A 20 1.70 -12.54 18.19
C ILE A 20 1.81 -14.00 18.69
N ALA A 21 3.04 -14.49 18.88
CA ALA A 21 3.29 -15.83 19.38
C ALA A 21 2.62 -16.05 20.76
N GLU A 22 2.79 -15.09 21.68
CA GLU A 22 2.14 -15.11 22.99
C GLU A 22 0.61 -15.13 22.88
N LYS A 23 0.02 -14.24 22.08
CA LYS A 23 -1.44 -14.15 21.93
C LYS A 23 -2.06 -15.38 21.28
N LEU A 24 -1.34 -16.05 20.40
CA LEU A 24 -1.80 -17.25 19.71
C LEU A 24 -1.43 -18.54 20.44
N GLY A 25 -0.59 -18.48 21.47
CA GLY A 25 -0.12 -19.65 22.22
C GLY A 25 0.78 -20.56 21.38
N VAL A 26 1.60 -19.99 20.50
CA VAL A 26 2.53 -20.71 19.61
C VAL A 26 3.97 -20.24 19.83
N ASP A 27 4.95 -20.93 19.26
CA ASP A 27 6.34 -20.44 19.23
C ASP A 27 6.53 -19.34 18.16
N GLU A 28 7.58 -18.54 18.31
CA GLU A 28 7.89 -17.44 17.38
C GLU A 28 8.07 -17.90 15.93
N GLY A 29 8.63 -19.09 15.70
CA GLY A 29 8.81 -19.64 14.35
C GLY A 29 7.48 -19.95 13.68
N THR A 30 6.56 -20.57 14.42
CA THR A 30 5.18 -20.82 13.98
C THR A 30 4.42 -19.51 13.73
N ALA A 31 4.53 -18.52 14.64
CA ALA A 31 3.95 -17.19 14.43
C ALA A 31 4.51 -16.52 13.15
N GLN A 32 5.82 -16.59 12.94
CA GLN A 32 6.48 -16.04 11.77
C GLN A 32 6.01 -16.70 10.46
N ASN A 33 5.77 -18.02 10.47
CA ASN A 33 5.20 -18.73 9.32
C ASN A 33 3.77 -18.27 9.03
N GLY A 34 2.94 -18.13 10.06
CA GLY A 34 1.59 -17.57 9.93
C GLY A 34 1.59 -16.18 9.33
N ILE A 35 2.48 -15.29 9.80
CA ILE A 35 2.62 -13.92 9.28
C ILE A 35 3.00 -13.94 7.79
N GLN A 36 4.00 -14.74 7.42
CA GLN A 36 4.44 -14.89 6.03
C GLN A 36 3.35 -15.41 5.10
N ALA A 37 2.43 -16.24 5.61
CA ALA A 37 1.27 -16.72 4.86
C ALA A 37 0.14 -15.69 4.79
N ALA A 38 -0.11 -14.97 5.88
CA ALA A 38 -1.23 -14.05 6.01
C ALA A 38 -1.04 -12.74 5.23
N LEU A 39 0.17 -12.16 5.25
CA LEU A 39 0.43 -10.86 4.64
C LEU A 39 0.15 -10.82 3.13
N PRO A 40 0.62 -11.78 2.31
CA PRO A 40 0.30 -11.80 0.88
C PRO A 40 -1.20 -11.92 0.62
N ILE A 41 -1.94 -12.66 1.47
CA ILE A 41 -3.39 -12.82 1.34
C ILE A 41 -4.10 -11.49 1.62
N LEU A 42 -3.74 -10.80 2.70
CA LEU A 42 -4.31 -9.49 3.05
C LEU A 42 -4.03 -8.45 1.96
N LEU A 43 -2.78 -8.35 1.50
CA LEU A 43 -2.42 -7.42 0.42
C LEU A 43 -3.11 -7.78 -0.90
N GLY A 44 -3.21 -9.06 -1.23
CA GLY A 44 -3.91 -9.53 -2.43
C GLY A 44 -5.41 -9.22 -2.40
N ALA A 45 -6.05 -9.37 -1.24
CA ALA A 45 -7.46 -9.03 -1.05
C ALA A 45 -7.69 -7.50 -1.18
N LEU A 46 -6.82 -6.70 -0.56
CA LEU A 46 -6.84 -5.24 -0.72
C LEU A 46 -6.62 -4.81 -2.18
N ALA A 47 -5.64 -5.41 -2.86
CA ALA A 47 -5.36 -5.16 -4.26
C ALA A 47 -6.58 -5.50 -5.14
N ARG A 48 -7.25 -6.63 -4.89
CA ARG A 48 -8.48 -7.01 -5.59
C ARG A 48 -9.60 -5.99 -5.37
N ASN A 49 -9.80 -5.50 -4.16
CA ASN A 49 -10.82 -4.51 -3.88
C ASN A 49 -10.52 -3.17 -4.59
N ALA A 50 -9.25 -2.77 -4.60
CA ALA A 50 -8.75 -1.57 -5.27
C ALA A 50 -8.79 -1.63 -6.82
N GLN A 51 -9.17 -2.76 -7.43
CA GLN A 51 -9.37 -2.85 -8.89
C GLN A 51 -10.62 -2.10 -9.37
N THR A 52 -11.55 -1.81 -8.45
CA THR A 52 -12.75 -1.02 -8.75
C THR A 52 -12.57 0.40 -8.24
N GLU A 53 -13.16 1.37 -8.95
CA GLU A 53 -13.12 2.79 -8.54
C GLU A 53 -13.64 2.97 -7.11
N GLY A 54 -14.84 2.47 -6.81
CA GLY A 54 -15.41 2.56 -5.46
C GLY A 54 -14.60 1.81 -4.38
N GLY A 55 -13.96 0.69 -4.71
CA GLY A 55 -13.11 -0.03 -3.76
C GLY A 55 -11.79 0.68 -3.48
N ALA A 56 -11.19 1.32 -4.49
CA ALA A 56 -10.00 2.16 -4.32
C ALA A 56 -10.32 3.41 -3.48
N GLU A 57 -11.46 4.06 -3.73
CA GLU A 57 -11.94 5.20 -2.94
C GLU A 57 -12.22 4.81 -1.48
N ALA A 58 -12.91 3.69 -1.26
CA ALA A 58 -13.19 3.19 0.09
C ALA A 58 -11.90 2.90 0.87
N LEU A 59 -10.92 2.26 0.23
CA LEU A 59 -9.60 2.00 0.82
C LEU A 59 -8.87 3.31 1.16
N HIS A 60 -8.82 4.24 0.21
CA HIS A 60 -8.19 5.54 0.42
C HIS A 60 -8.83 6.32 1.57
N SER A 61 -10.16 6.26 1.69
CA SER A 61 -10.91 6.91 2.77
C SER A 61 -10.62 6.26 4.13
N ALA A 62 -10.68 4.93 4.23
CA ALA A 62 -10.36 4.20 5.46
C ALA A 62 -8.93 4.50 5.95
N ILE A 63 -7.97 4.55 5.03
CA ILE A 63 -6.59 4.90 5.34
C ILE A 63 -6.46 6.36 5.80
N SER A 64 -7.18 7.28 5.16
CA SER A 64 -7.06 8.71 5.47
C SER A 64 -7.72 9.08 6.80
N ASN A 65 -8.77 8.36 7.20
CA ASN A 65 -9.55 8.66 8.40
C ASN A 65 -9.06 7.89 9.62
N ASP A 66 -8.74 6.61 9.47
CA ASP A 66 -8.63 5.67 10.59
C ASP A 66 -7.31 4.88 10.64
N HIS A 67 -6.57 4.83 9.52
CA HIS A 67 -5.38 3.98 9.38
C HIS A 67 -4.21 4.72 8.73
N ASP A 68 -3.90 5.88 9.28
CA ASP A 68 -2.95 6.85 8.74
C ASP A 68 -1.47 6.49 9.00
N GLY A 69 -1.23 5.49 9.85
CA GLY A 69 0.10 5.01 10.25
C GLY A 69 0.34 5.05 11.76
N SER A 70 -0.49 5.76 12.52
CA SER A 70 -0.39 5.87 14.00
C SER A 70 -0.36 4.52 14.73
N VAL A 71 -1.04 3.49 14.20
CA VAL A 71 -1.01 2.13 14.76
C VAL A 71 0.41 1.54 14.80
N LEU A 72 1.31 2.00 13.92
CA LEU A 72 2.69 1.53 13.85
C LEU A 72 3.58 2.12 14.95
N GLU A 73 3.12 3.17 15.64
CA GLU A 73 3.82 3.76 16.80
C GLU A 73 3.64 2.90 18.05
N ASN A 74 2.58 2.09 18.11
CA ASN A 74 2.27 1.17 19.21
C ASN A 74 1.80 -0.19 18.71
N VAL A 75 2.65 -0.85 17.92
CA VAL A 75 2.36 -2.17 17.33
C VAL A 75 2.05 -3.20 18.43
N GLU A 76 2.82 -3.22 19.51
CA GLU A 76 2.63 -4.18 20.61
C GLU A 76 1.28 -3.98 21.31
N GLY A 77 0.89 -2.74 21.60
CA GLY A 77 -0.42 -2.43 22.18
C GLY A 77 -1.57 -2.79 21.25
N SER A 78 -1.41 -2.56 19.94
CA SER A 78 -2.41 -2.93 18.94
C SER A 78 -2.62 -4.46 18.86
N ILE A 79 -1.52 -5.24 18.86
CA ILE A 79 -1.58 -6.70 18.90
C ILE A 79 -2.17 -7.18 20.23
N ALA A 80 -1.80 -6.54 21.34
CA ALA A 80 -2.28 -6.93 22.66
C ALA A 80 -3.80 -6.74 22.81
N GLY A 81 -4.34 -5.66 22.23
CA GLY A 81 -5.76 -5.29 22.24
C GLY A 81 -6.54 -5.65 20.97
N TYR A 82 -6.06 -6.60 20.16
CA TYR A 82 -6.63 -6.86 18.83
C TYR A 82 -8.14 -7.18 18.81
N GLN A 83 -8.67 -7.70 19.92
CA GLN A 83 -10.08 -8.08 20.07
C GLN A 83 -11.03 -6.89 20.09
N ASP A 84 -10.61 -5.78 20.71
CA ASP A 84 -11.38 -4.54 20.82
C ASP A 84 -11.05 -3.56 19.67
N GLY A 85 -10.06 -3.90 18.85
CA GLY A 85 -9.61 -3.09 17.73
C GLY A 85 -10.46 -3.24 16.47
N PRO A 86 -10.17 -2.44 15.42
CA PRO A 86 -10.92 -2.45 14.17
C PRO A 86 -10.68 -3.69 13.30
N GLY A 87 -9.81 -4.62 13.71
CA GLY A 87 -9.34 -5.73 12.89
C GLY A 87 -10.47 -6.58 12.31
N ALA A 88 -11.48 -6.95 13.11
CA ALA A 88 -12.59 -7.77 12.65
C ALA A 88 -13.44 -7.05 11.58
N ALA A 89 -13.69 -5.76 11.79
CA ALA A 89 -14.42 -4.92 10.83
C ALA A 89 -13.63 -4.77 9.53
N ILE A 90 -12.31 -4.54 9.61
CA ILE A 90 -11.43 -4.47 8.44
C ILE A 90 -11.50 -5.78 7.66
N LEU A 91 -11.32 -6.93 8.33
CA LEU A 91 -11.37 -8.23 7.66
C LEU A 91 -12.72 -8.48 6.97
N GLY A 92 -13.82 -8.10 7.60
CA GLY A 92 -15.16 -8.21 7.00
C GLY A 92 -15.27 -7.46 5.67
N HIS A 93 -14.68 -6.27 5.56
CA HIS A 93 -14.66 -5.50 4.31
C HIS A 93 -13.63 -6.03 3.31
N VAL A 94 -12.43 -6.38 3.79
CA VAL A 94 -11.31 -6.76 2.93
C VAL A 94 -11.50 -8.16 2.33
N LEU A 95 -11.87 -9.14 3.17
CA LEU A 95 -12.01 -10.54 2.78
C LEU A 95 -13.45 -10.91 2.39
N GLY A 96 -14.44 -10.16 2.89
CA GLY A 96 -15.85 -10.45 2.63
C GLY A 96 -16.24 -11.87 3.06
N GLY A 97 -16.99 -12.55 2.19
CA GLY A 97 -17.45 -13.93 2.42
C GLY A 97 -16.36 -15.01 2.40
N GLN A 98 -15.09 -14.64 2.21
CA GLN A 98 -13.97 -15.59 2.23
C GLN A 98 -13.24 -15.65 3.58
N SER A 99 -13.68 -14.87 4.57
CA SER A 99 -13.02 -14.76 5.87
C SER A 99 -12.78 -16.11 6.53
N ASP A 100 -13.78 -17.00 6.55
CA ASP A 100 -13.66 -18.33 7.15
C ASP A 100 -12.64 -19.21 6.43
N ALA A 101 -12.71 -19.27 5.10
CA ALA A 101 -11.79 -20.07 4.29
C ALA A 101 -10.33 -19.61 4.46
N ILE A 102 -10.11 -18.30 4.43
CA ILE A 102 -8.78 -17.70 4.61
C ILE A 102 -8.26 -17.91 6.03
N SER A 103 -9.13 -17.75 7.05
CA SER A 103 -8.76 -18.03 8.43
C SER A 103 -8.34 -19.49 8.62
N GLY A 104 -9.03 -20.43 7.97
CA GLY A 104 -8.67 -21.85 7.99
C GLY A 104 -7.32 -22.13 7.35
N LEU A 105 -7.03 -21.52 6.20
CA LEU A 105 -5.72 -21.65 5.54
C LEU A 105 -4.58 -21.13 6.42
N VAL A 106 -4.76 -19.97 7.03
CA VAL A 106 -3.77 -19.40 7.95
C VAL A 106 -3.62 -20.27 9.21
N SER A 107 -4.72 -20.83 9.72
CA SER A 107 -4.69 -21.71 10.89
C SER A 107 -3.83 -22.96 10.65
N GLN A 108 -3.85 -23.51 9.43
CA GLN A 108 -2.99 -24.65 9.07
C GLN A 108 -1.50 -24.31 9.15
N GLN A 109 -1.12 -23.09 8.76
CA GLN A 109 0.26 -22.61 8.86
C GLN A 109 0.71 -22.37 10.31
N LEU A 110 -0.26 -22.13 11.19
CA LEU A 110 -0.05 -21.96 12.63
C LEU A 110 -0.15 -23.29 13.41
N GLY A 111 -0.06 -24.44 12.75
CA GLY A 111 -0.18 -25.75 13.41
C GLY A 111 -1.57 -26.00 14.05
N GLY A 112 -2.61 -25.33 13.54
CA GLY A 112 -3.98 -25.42 14.05
C GLY A 112 -4.38 -24.29 15.01
N ALA A 113 -3.49 -23.34 15.33
CA ALA A 113 -3.86 -22.18 16.12
C ALA A 113 -4.78 -21.22 15.34
N ASN A 114 -5.36 -20.24 16.04
CA ASN A 114 -6.42 -19.38 15.50
C ASN A 114 -5.90 -18.41 14.42
N GLY A 115 -6.02 -18.80 13.15
CA GLY A 115 -5.63 -17.96 12.00
C GLY A 115 -6.50 -16.72 11.83
N GLY A 116 -7.77 -16.75 12.28
CA GLY A 116 -8.64 -15.57 12.30
C GLY A 116 -8.10 -14.49 13.23
N ALA A 117 -7.63 -14.87 14.42
CA ALA A 117 -6.99 -13.96 15.36
C ALA A 117 -5.71 -13.34 14.78
N LEU A 118 -4.88 -14.13 14.09
CA LEU A 118 -3.70 -13.59 13.41
C LEU A 118 -4.08 -12.54 12.34
N LEU A 119 -5.04 -12.86 11.48
CA LEU A 119 -5.54 -11.94 10.47
C LEU A 119 -6.08 -10.65 11.11
N GLN A 120 -6.76 -10.76 12.25
CA GLN A 120 -7.35 -9.63 12.97
C GLN A 120 -6.27 -8.72 13.57
N MET A 121 -5.16 -9.29 14.06
CA MET A 121 -3.98 -8.54 14.52
C MET A 121 -3.28 -7.84 13.35
N LEU A 122 -3.14 -8.50 12.21
CA LEU A 122 -2.37 -7.98 11.08
C LEU A 122 -3.12 -6.95 10.24
N ALA A 123 -4.45 -7.04 10.14
CA ALA A 123 -5.22 -6.18 9.23
C ALA A 123 -5.06 -4.66 9.52
N PRO A 124 -5.14 -4.18 10.78
CA PRO A 124 -4.86 -2.78 11.09
C PRO A 124 -3.42 -2.37 10.78
N LEU A 125 -2.45 -3.26 11.02
CA LEU A 125 -1.03 -3.00 10.76
C LEU A 125 -0.75 -2.87 9.26
N VAL A 126 -1.39 -3.70 8.44
CA VAL A 126 -1.31 -3.60 6.97
C VAL A 126 -1.89 -2.27 6.49
N LEU A 127 -3.09 -1.89 6.96
CA LEU A 127 -3.68 -0.61 6.57
C LEU A 127 -2.87 0.57 7.06
N GLY A 128 -2.37 0.53 8.30
CA GLY A 128 -1.50 1.56 8.86
C GLY A 128 -0.21 1.72 8.06
N TYR A 129 0.41 0.62 7.62
CA TYR A 129 1.57 0.67 6.73
C TYR A 129 1.24 1.32 5.39
N LEU A 130 0.10 0.99 4.78
CA LEU A 130 -0.34 1.64 3.55
C LEU A 130 -0.64 3.14 3.75
N GLY A 131 -1.20 3.53 4.91
CA GLY A 131 -1.41 4.92 5.27
C GLY A 131 -0.13 5.70 5.45
N GLN A 132 0.84 5.10 6.13
CA GLN A 132 2.16 5.69 6.26
C GLN A 132 2.81 5.89 4.88
N GLN A 133 2.74 4.90 3.99
CA GLN A 133 3.25 5.02 2.62
C GLN A 133 2.52 6.11 1.82
N LYS A 134 1.18 6.18 1.95
CA LYS A 134 0.38 7.23 1.35
C LYS A 134 0.84 8.62 1.80
N GLN A 135 1.04 8.84 3.10
CA GLN A 135 1.49 10.11 3.63
C GLN A 135 2.90 10.47 3.16
N GLN A 136 3.83 9.51 3.22
CA GLN A 136 5.23 9.72 2.85
C GLN A 136 5.41 10.03 1.35
N GLN A 137 4.62 9.38 0.50
CA GLN A 137 4.72 9.51 -0.96
C GLN A 137 3.68 10.46 -1.56
N GLY A 138 2.77 11.02 -0.75
CA GLY A 138 1.69 11.88 -1.22
C GLY A 138 0.73 11.18 -2.18
N LEU A 139 0.42 9.91 -1.95
CA LEU A 139 -0.40 9.11 -2.86
C LEU A 139 -1.87 9.54 -2.83
N ASP A 140 -2.44 9.70 -4.01
CA ASP A 140 -3.89 9.79 -4.22
C ASP A 140 -4.51 8.38 -4.37
N VAL A 141 -5.81 8.32 -4.66
CA VAL A 141 -6.55 7.06 -4.85
C VAL A 141 -5.89 6.18 -5.92
N ALA A 142 -5.51 6.79 -7.06
CA ALA A 142 -4.90 6.09 -8.17
C ALA A 142 -3.49 5.58 -7.84
N GLY A 143 -2.66 6.40 -7.18
CA GLY A 143 -1.32 6.03 -6.75
C GLY A 143 -1.33 4.88 -5.74
N LEU A 144 -2.25 4.90 -4.79
CA LEU A 144 -2.41 3.83 -3.80
C LEU A 144 -2.85 2.52 -4.46
N ALA A 145 -3.85 2.56 -5.35
CA ALA A 145 -4.29 1.39 -6.11
C ALA A 145 -3.16 0.84 -7.01
N GLY A 146 -2.44 1.72 -7.70
CA GLY A 146 -1.28 1.35 -8.53
C GLY A 146 -0.17 0.67 -7.74
N MET A 147 0.11 1.14 -6.51
CA MET A 147 1.07 0.53 -5.61
C MET A 147 0.67 -0.91 -5.22
N LEU A 148 -0.60 -1.13 -4.90
CA LEU A 148 -1.14 -2.45 -4.55
C LEU A 148 -1.19 -3.42 -5.74
N LEU A 149 -1.55 -2.93 -6.92
CA LEU A 149 -1.65 -3.76 -8.13
C LEU A 149 -0.27 -4.12 -8.72
N GLY A 150 0.82 -3.65 -8.10
CA GLY A 150 2.17 -3.83 -8.63
C GLY A 150 2.47 -2.95 -9.85
N GLY A 151 1.55 -2.03 -10.19
CA GLY A 151 1.68 -1.01 -11.23
C GLY A 151 2.49 0.21 -10.81
N GLY A 152 3.04 0.24 -9.59
CA GLY A 152 3.93 1.30 -9.09
C GLY A 152 5.29 1.43 -9.82
N GLY A 153 5.42 0.83 -10.99
CA GLY A 153 6.54 0.99 -11.90
C GLY A 153 6.08 1.53 -13.25
N GLN A 154 5.49 2.73 -13.29
CA GLN A 154 5.58 3.74 -14.38
C GLN A 154 4.57 4.88 -14.19
N GLN A 155 4.72 5.65 -13.12
CA GLN A 155 4.45 7.08 -13.21
C GLN A 155 5.49 7.82 -12.36
N GLN A 156 6.60 8.17 -13.02
CA GLN A 156 7.20 9.47 -12.77
C GLN A 156 6.14 10.52 -13.10
N ALA A 157 5.28 10.82 -12.13
CA ALA A 157 4.75 12.16 -11.99
C ALA A 157 5.77 12.94 -11.17
N GLN A 158 6.84 13.38 -11.83
CA GLN A 158 7.40 14.66 -11.45
C GLN A 158 6.31 15.70 -11.70
N PRO A 159 6.13 16.63 -10.75
CA PRO A 159 6.75 17.91 -11.02
C PRO A 159 7.45 18.45 -9.77
N ALA A 160 8.54 17.79 -9.36
CA ALA A 160 9.62 18.47 -8.64
C ALA A 160 10.63 19.06 -9.65
N ALA A 161 10.12 19.89 -10.57
CA ALA A 161 10.91 20.86 -11.32
C ALA A 161 10.40 22.28 -11.01
N SER A 162 10.14 22.54 -9.72
CA SER A 162 9.89 23.87 -9.20
C SER A 162 11.21 24.63 -9.13
N GLY A 163 11.47 25.44 -10.14
CA GLY A 163 12.57 26.39 -10.16
C GLY A 163 12.91 26.84 -11.58
N LEU A 164 13.40 25.92 -12.42
CA LEU A 164 13.95 26.29 -13.74
C LEU A 164 12.98 26.06 -14.91
N MET A 165 12.22 24.95 -14.92
CA MET A 165 11.37 24.59 -16.05
C MET A 165 10.04 25.38 -16.09
N GLY A 166 9.51 25.77 -14.93
CA GLY A 166 8.36 26.69 -14.83
C GLY A 166 8.68 28.10 -15.33
N MET A 167 9.91 28.58 -15.10
CA MET A 167 10.37 29.87 -15.65
C MET A 167 10.57 29.82 -17.15
N VAL A 168 11.06 28.70 -17.70
CA VAL A 168 11.17 28.52 -19.16
C VAL A 168 9.78 28.47 -19.80
N GLY A 169 8.82 27.75 -19.22
CA GLY A 169 7.44 27.73 -19.72
C GLY A 169 6.74 29.10 -19.68
N GLN A 170 6.97 29.90 -18.64
CA GLN A 170 6.39 31.25 -18.52
C GLN A 170 7.07 32.31 -19.40
N LEU A 171 8.32 32.08 -19.83
CA LEU A 171 8.99 32.91 -20.84
C LEU A 171 8.69 32.45 -22.28
N LEU A 172 8.37 31.16 -22.48
CA LEU A 172 8.04 30.60 -23.80
C LEU A 172 6.57 30.84 -24.21
N ASP A 173 5.66 30.98 -23.25
CA ASP A 173 4.21 31.10 -23.50
C ASP A 173 3.71 32.57 -23.48
N GLN A 174 4.61 33.54 -23.56
CA GLN A 174 4.27 34.96 -23.47
C GLN A 174 3.68 35.54 -24.78
N ASN A 175 3.66 34.77 -25.86
CA ASN A 175 3.14 35.20 -27.17
C ASN A 175 2.02 34.31 -27.76
N HIS A 176 1.53 33.29 -27.04
CA HIS A 176 0.27 32.57 -27.34
C HIS A 176 0.11 32.11 -28.82
N ASP A 177 1.17 31.66 -29.51
CA ASP A 177 1.06 31.27 -30.93
C ASP A 177 0.88 29.76 -31.17
N GLY A 178 1.14 28.94 -30.14
CA GLY A 178 0.72 27.54 -30.11
C GLY A 178 1.25 26.65 -31.24
N SER A 179 2.52 26.72 -31.65
CA SER A 179 3.09 25.71 -32.56
C SER A 179 4.62 25.47 -32.43
N PRO A 180 5.07 24.57 -31.54
CA PRO A 180 6.49 24.13 -31.51
C PRO A 180 6.88 23.20 -32.67
N VAL A 181 5.94 22.89 -33.58
CA VAL A 181 6.14 21.94 -34.70
C VAL A 181 6.73 22.64 -35.93
N ASP A 182 6.47 23.93 -36.14
CA ASP A 182 6.93 24.67 -37.33
C ASP A 182 8.45 24.92 -37.33
N ASP A 183 9.04 25.14 -36.15
CA ASP A 183 10.48 25.43 -36.03
C ASP A 183 11.37 24.19 -36.21
N ILE A 184 10.86 22.99 -35.90
CA ILE A 184 11.61 21.73 -36.05
C ILE A 184 11.69 21.32 -37.53
N ILE A 185 10.63 21.56 -38.30
CA ILE A 185 10.58 21.28 -39.74
C ILE A 185 11.54 22.22 -40.51
N GLY A 186 11.69 23.47 -40.06
CA GLY A 186 12.63 24.44 -40.63
C GLY A 186 14.11 24.10 -40.44
N LEU A 187 14.48 23.49 -39.30
CA LEU A 187 15.87 23.12 -39.02
C LEU A 187 16.31 21.88 -39.82
N ALA A 188 15.41 20.92 -40.02
CA ALA A 188 15.66 19.69 -40.78
C ALA A 188 15.82 19.96 -42.28
N GLY A 189 15.06 20.91 -42.85
CA GLY A 189 15.17 21.30 -44.25
C GLY A 189 16.49 22.00 -44.62
N ARG A 190 17.21 22.55 -43.64
CA ARG A 190 18.44 23.34 -43.85
C ARG A 190 19.72 22.49 -43.89
N PHE A 191 19.64 21.20 -43.54
CA PHE A 191 20.77 20.26 -43.62
C PHE A 191 20.78 19.40 -44.89
N LEU A 192 19.67 19.36 -45.65
CA LEU A 192 19.56 18.58 -46.90
C LEU A 192 19.90 19.38 -48.16
N LYS A 193 20.32 20.65 -48.02
CA LYS A 193 20.72 21.50 -49.14
C LYS A 193 22.13 22.05 -48.92
N ARG A 194 23.12 21.17 -49.07
CA ARG A 194 24.50 21.53 -49.38
C ARG A 194 24.95 20.75 -50.59
#